data_AF-A0A7S3KCU4-F1
#
_entry.id   AF-A0A7S3KCU4-F1
#
_cell.length_a   1.000
_cell.length_b   1.000
_cell.length_c   1.000
_cell.angle_alpha   90.00
_cell.angle_beta   90.00
_cell.angle_gamma   90.00
#
_symmetry.space_group_name_H-M   'P 1'
#
loop_
_entity.id
_entity.type
_entity.pdbx_description
1 polymer ?
#
loop_
_entity_poly.entity_id
_entity_poly.type
_entity_poly.pdbx_seq_one_letter_code
_entity_poly.pdbx_strand_id
1 'polypeptide(L)'
;LTLIREAKCLSRIGIEIPESAKIVLLQEDKFKRNSNELQYVLREYERIVSKIRPNTKSLLVPHLEDLEYKLRPGMVTLTWTSMNIEGYLHHCHAGLSKLE
;
A
#
# COMPACT_ATOMS: atom_id res chain seq x y z
N LEU A 1 6.04 8.50 -7.36
CA LEU A 1 7.52 8.41 -7.45
C LEU A 1 8.18 9.52 -8.26
N THR A 2 7.43 10.33 -9.03
CA THR A 2 7.98 11.40 -9.90
C THR A 2 8.81 12.43 -9.14
N LEU A 3 8.31 12.96 -8.02
CA LEU A 3 9.02 13.93 -7.17
C LEU A 3 10.39 13.43 -6.70
N ILE A 4 10.51 12.15 -6.33
CA ILE A 4 11.78 11.55 -5.91
C ILE A 4 12.76 11.51 -7.09
N ARG A 5 12.28 11.21 -8.31
CA ARG A 5 13.10 11.19 -9.52
C ARG A 5 13.59 12.59 -9.89
N GLU A 6 12.71 13.60 -9.81
CA GLU A 6 13.04 15.00 -10.08
C GLU A 6 14.07 15.53 -9.06
N ALA A 7 13.84 15.32 -7.76
CA ALA A 7 14.77 15.73 -6.71
C ALA A 7 16.13 15.03 -6.85
N LYS A 8 16.17 13.76 -7.27
CA LYS A 8 17.43 13.05 -7.60
C LYS A 8 18.15 13.67 -8.78
N CYS A 9 17.41 14.04 -9.83
CA CYS A 9 17.99 14.66 -11.01
C CYS A 9 18.62 16.01 -10.64
N LEU A 10 17.88 16.88 -9.97
CA LEU A 10 18.34 18.19 -9.51
C LEU A 10 19.57 18.09 -8.59
N SER A 11 19.57 17.15 -7.64
CA SER A 11 20.72 16.90 -6.76
C SER A 11 21.95 16.43 -7.54
N ARG A 12 21.80 15.60 -8.59
CA ARG A 12 22.91 15.11 -9.41
C ARG A 12 23.54 16.18 -10.29
N ILE A 13 22.77 17.16 -10.74
CA ILE A 13 23.26 18.29 -11.55
C ILE A 13 23.74 19.46 -10.68
N GLY A 14 23.81 19.29 -9.36
CA GLY A 14 24.35 20.28 -8.42
C GLY A 14 23.38 21.42 -8.10
N ILE A 15 22.09 21.28 -8.42
CA ILE A 15 21.07 22.28 -8.05
C ILE A 15 20.62 22.02 -6.62
N GLU A 16 20.61 23.08 -5.81
CA GLU A 16 20.15 23.02 -4.44
C GLU A 16 18.63 22.73 -4.39
N ILE A 17 18.25 21.64 -3.74
CA ILE A 17 16.85 21.25 -3.55
C ILE A 17 16.37 21.68 -2.15
N PRO A 18 15.08 22.03 -2.00
CA PRO A 18 14.52 22.41 -0.71
C PRO A 18 14.59 21.27 0.30
N GLU A 19 14.63 21.61 1.59
CA GLU A 19 14.82 20.64 2.68
C GLU A 19 13.73 19.56 2.71
N SER A 20 12.49 19.94 2.40
CA SER A 20 11.37 19.00 2.27
C SER A 20 11.63 17.93 1.20
N ALA A 21 12.24 18.28 0.07
CA ALA A 21 12.59 17.34 -0.99
C ALA A 21 13.76 16.42 -0.57
N LYS A 22 14.73 16.92 0.20
CA LYS A 22 15.82 16.09 0.75
C LYS A 22 15.29 15.03 1.71
N ILE A 23 14.39 15.41 2.62
CA ILE A 23 13.74 14.47 3.56
C ILE A 23 12.99 13.37 2.80
N VAL A 24 12.25 13.74 1.75
CA VAL A 24 11.54 12.77 0.89
C VAL A 24 12.52 11.84 0.17
N LEU A 25 13.66 12.36 -0.28
CA LEU A 25 14.71 11.57 -0.96
C LEU A 25 15.36 10.55 -0.02
N LEU A 26 15.65 10.95 1.23
CA LEU A 26 16.19 10.07 2.28
C LEU A 26 15.22 8.93 2.63
N GLN A 27 13.91 9.15 2.47
CA GLN A 27 12.88 8.15 2.72
C GLN A 27 12.44 7.37 1.48
N GLU A 28 13.15 7.49 0.36
CA GLU A 28 12.77 6.84 -0.90
C GLU A 28 12.54 5.34 -0.77
N ASP A 29 13.47 4.62 -0.14
CA ASP A 29 13.37 3.16 -0.02
C ASP A 29 12.14 2.75 0.79
N LYS A 30 11.82 3.52 1.84
CA LYS A 30 10.59 3.34 2.64
C LYS A 30 9.35 3.54 1.77
N PHE A 31 9.28 4.62 1.00
CA PHE A 31 8.12 4.87 0.13
C PHE A 31 7.96 3.82 -0.96
N LYS A 32 9.06 3.39 -1.59
CA LYS A 32 9.04 2.33 -2.60
C LYS A 32 8.57 1.01 -2.02
N ARG A 33 9.11 0.59 -0.87
CA ARG A 33 8.72 -0.63 -0.19
C ARG A 33 7.23 -0.60 0.14
N ASN A 34 6.75 0.47 0.77
CA ASN A 34 5.34 0.63 1.11
C ASN A 34 4.44 0.61 -0.14
N SER A 35 4.83 1.30 -1.21
CA SER A 35 4.09 1.29 -2.48
C SER A 35 3.98 -0.11 -3.06
N ASN A 36 5.08 -0.87 -3.07
CA ASN A 36 5.11 -2.23 -3.60
C ASN A 36 4.24 -3.17 -2.78
N GLU A 37 4.32 -3.09 -1.45
CA GLU A 37 3.52 -3.92 -0.54
C GLU A 37 2.02 -3.62 -0.64
N LEU A 38 1.64 -2.33 -0.67
CA LEU A 38 0.25 -1.93 -0.87
C LEU A 38 -0.30 -2.46 -2.20
N GLN A 39 0.50 -2.36 -3.27
CA GLN A 39 0.11 -2.87 -4.57
C GLN A 39 0.10 -4.39 -4.64
N TYR A 40 0.89 -5.07 -3.83
CA TYR A 40 0.81 -6.52 -3.66
C TYR A 40 -0.51 -6.91 -2.98
N VAL A 41 -0.84 -6.29 -1.85
CA VAL A 41 -2.10 -6.54 -1.10
C VAL A 41 -3.32 -6.39 -1.99
N LEU A 42 -3.38 -5.33 -2.82
CA LEU A 42 -4.50 -5.10 -3.74
C LEU A 42 -4.60 -6.17 -4.83
N ARG A 43 -3.47 -6.55 -5.44
CA ARG A 43 -3.44 -7.62 -6.45
C ARG A 43 -3.84 -8.97 -5.86
N GLU A 44 -3.43 -9.22 -4.63
CA GLU A 44 -3.72 -10.46 -3.93
C GLU A 44 -5.20 -10.55 -3.55
N TYR A 45 -5.79 -9.44 -3.10
CA TYR A 45 -7.23 -9.31 -2.92
C TYR A 45 -8.00 -9.64 -4.21
N GLU A 46 -7.65 -9.00 -5.33
CA GLU A 46 -8.28 -9.25 -6.63
C GLU A 46 -8.14 -10.71 -7.08
N ARG A 47 -6.95 -11.30 -6.87
CA ARG A 47 -6.67 -12.71 -7.17
C ARG A 47 -7.61 -13.63 -6.39
N ILE A 48 -7.73 -13.44 -5.08
CA ILE A 48 -8.58 -14.28 -4.22
C ILE A 48 -10.04 -14.13 -4.63
N VAL A 49 -10.54 -12.90 -4.76
CA VAL A 49 -11.94 -12.64 -5.14
C VAL A 49 -12.27 -13.26 -6.50
N SER A 50 -11.35 -13.21 -7.47
CA SER A 50 -11.55 -13.82 -8.80
C SER A 50 -11.71 -15.34 -8.77
N LYS A 51 -11.17 -16.03 -7.75
CA LYS A 51 -11.28 -17.49 -7.60
C LYS A 51 -12.58 -17.94 -6.95
N ILE A 52 -13.34 -17.02 -6.34
CA ILE A 52 -14.58 -17.35 -5.64
C ILE A 52 -15.65 -17.75 -6.65
N ARG A 53 -16.12 -19.00 -6.55
CA ARG A 53 -17.23 -19.49 -7.39
C ARG A 53 -18.54 -18.80 -6.98
N PRO A 54 -19.44 -18.50 -7.93
CA PRO A 54 -20.73 -17.85 -7.63
C PRO A 54 -21.52 -18.60 -6.55
N ASN A 55 -21.48 -19.93 -6.58
CA ASN A 55 -22.26 -20.79 -5.69
C ASN A 55 -21.76 -20.78 -4.24
N THR A 56 -20.49 -20.45 -3.99
CA THR A 56 -19.89 -20.37 -2.65
C THR A 56 -19.78 -18.93 -2.15
N LYS A 57 -20.15 -17.95 -2.99
CA LYS A 57 -19.99 -16.52 -2.67
C LYS A 57 -20.78 -16.13 -1.43
N SER A 58 -22.01 -16.61 -1.26
CA SER A 58 -22.86 -16.31 -0.10
C SER A 58 -22.26 -16.73 1.24
N LEU A 59 -21.48 -17.82 1.25
CA LEU A 59 -20.80 -18.32 2.45
C LEU A 59 -19.57 -17.48 2.82
N LEU A 60 -18.96 -16.80 1.83
CA LEU A 60 -17.74 -16.00 2.00
C LEU A 60 -18.02 -14.51 2.23
N VAL A 61 -19.27 -14.05 2.06
CA VAL A 61 -19.68 -12.65 2.31
C VAL A 61 -19.13 -12.06 3.61
N PRO A 62 -19.31 -12.68 4.80
CA PRO A 62 -18.84 -12.07 6.05
C PRO A 62 -17.31 -11.95 6.11
N HIS A 63 -16.58 -12.85 5.45
CA HIS A 63 -15.12 -12.78 5.37
C HIS A 63 -14.64 -11.71 4.40
N LEU A 64 -15.36 -11.51 3.29
CA LEU A 64 -15.08 -10.43 2.34
C LEU A 64 -15.34 -9.05 2.95
N GLU A 65 -16.45 -8.89 3.67
CA GLU A 65 -16.77 -7.64 4.39
C GLU A 65 -15.72 -7.32 5.46
N ASP A 66 -15.26 -8.32 6.21
CA ASP A 66 -14.19 -8.17 7.19
C ASP A 66 -12.85 -7.74 6.55
N LEU A 67 -12.55 -8.24 5.33
CA LEU A 67 -11.37 -7.84 4.58
C LEU A 67 -11.50 -6.41 4.02
N GLU A 68 -12.67 -6.05 3.47
CA GLU A 68 -12.95 -4.68 3.00
C GLU A 68 -12.86 -3.67 4.16
N TYR A 69 -13.34 -4.05 5.35
CA TYR A 69 -13.20 -3.22 6.55
C TYR A 69 -11.73 -2.99 6.92
N LYS A 70 -10.88 -4.02 6.82
CA LYS A 70 -9.43 -3.90 7.03
C LYS A 70 -8.76 -3.03 5.97
N LEU A 71 -9.25 -3.02 4.73
CA LEU A 71 -8.70 -2.20 3.65
C LEU A 71 -9.11 -0.73 3.76
N ARG A 72 -10.27 -0.42 4.37
CA ARG A 72 -10.86 0.92 4.46
C ARG A 72 -9.91 2.05 4.91
N PRO A 73 -9.03 1.87 5.91
CA PRO A 73 -8.04 2.90 6.27
C PRO A 73 -7.17 3.33 5.09
N GLY A 74 -6.83 2.41 4.17
CA GLY A 74 -6.08 2.68 2.95
C GLY A 74 -6.75 3.68 2.00
N MET A 75 -8.08 3.81 2.07
CA MET A 75 -8.86 4.71 1.21
C MET A 75 -9.17 6.06 1.87
N VAL A 76 -9.21 6.12 3.20
CA VAL A 76 -9.76 7.27 3.93
C VAL A 76 -8.70 8.03 4.72
N THR A 77 -7.75 7.32 5.35
CA THR A 77 -6.87 7.91 6.37
C THR A 77 -5.38 7.64 6.13
N LEU A 78 -5.04 6.63 5.33
CA LEU A 78 -3.65 6.28 5.03
C LEU A 78 -3.06 7.32 4.07
N THR A 79 -1.96 7.93 4.49
CA THR A 79 -1.16 8.83 3.67
C THR A 79 0.27 8.32 3.59
N TRP A 80 1.04 8.79 2.62
CA TRP A 80 2.44 8.41 2.47
C TRP A 80 3.28 8.69 3.72
N THR A 81 2.91 9.70 4.51
CA THR A 81 3.58 10.08 5.76
C THR A 81 3.07 9.34 6.99
N SER A 82 2.05 8.47 6.86
CA SER A 82 1.51 7.72 7.99
C SER A 82 2.60 6.87 8.65
N MET A 83 2.78 7.06 9.98
CA MET A 83 3.80 6.34 10.74
C MET A 83 3.52 4.85 10.84
N ASN A 84 2.26 4.42 10.71
CA ASN A 84 1.83 3.04 10.93
C ASN A 84 1.41 2.29 9.65
N ILE A 85 2.03 2.59 8.50
CA ILE A 85 1.76 1.85 7.25
C ILE A 85 2.11 0.37 7.40
N GLU A 86 3.18 0.04 8.14
CA GLU A 86 3.62 -1.34 8.33
C GLU A 86 2.61 -2.16 9.14
N GLY A 87 2.05 -1.60 10.23
CA GLY A 87 1.00 -2.26 11.00
C GLY A 87 -0.30 -2.44 10.20
N TYR A 88 -0.66 -1.46 9.38
CA TYR A 88 -1.77 -1.58 8.45
C TYR A 88 -1.56 -2.71 7.42
N LEU A 89 -0.37 -2.76 6.81
CA LEU A 89 0.00 -3.83 5.88
C LEU A 89 -0.06 -5.20 6.53
N HIS A 90 0.43 -5.33 7.77
CA HIS A 90 0.37 -6.58 8.52
C HIS A 90 -1.08 -7.04 8.76
N HIS A 91 -1.98 -6.12 9.13
CA HIS A 91 -3.40 -6.42 9.26
C HIS A 91 -4.05 -6.86 7.94
N CYS A 92 -3.70 -6.22 6.82
CA CYS A 92 -4.22 -6.60 5.51
C CYS A 92 -3.72 -7.99 5.09
N HIS A 93 -2.42 -8.26 5.25
CA HIS A 93 -1.82 -9.57 4.98
C HIS A 93 -2.46 -10.67 5.82
N ALA A 94 -2.65 -10.44 7.13
CA ALA A 94 -3.32 -11.40 8.00
C ALA A 94 -4.79 -11.66 7.61
N GLY A 95 -5.48 -10.64 7.07
CA GLY A 95 -6.82 -10.79 6.52
C GLY A 95 -6.83 -11.64 5.24
N LEU A 96 -5.90 -11.36 4.32
CA LEU A 96 -5.75 -12.11 3.06
C LEU A 96 -5.40 -13.57 3.30
N SER A 97 -4.46 -13.88 4.20
CA SER A 97 -4.06 -15.27 4.51
C SER A 97 -5.16 -16.11 5.15
N LYS A 98 -6.24 -15.51 5.66
CA LYS A 98 -7.41 -16.26 6.17
C LYS A 98 -8.38 -16.67 5.06
N LEU A 99 -8.29 -16.04 3.89
CA LEU A 99 -9.19 -16.20 2.75
C LEU A 99 -8.54 -16.96 1.58
N GLU A 100 -7.22 -17.11 1.60
CA GLU A 100 -6.45 -18.01 0.72
C GLU A 100 -6.66 -19.49 1.08
#